data_AF-A0AA41K640-F1
#
_entry.id   AF-A0AA41K640-F1
#
_cell.length_a   1.000
_cell.length_b   1.000
_cell.length_c   1.000
_cell.angle_alpha   90.00
_cell.angle_beta   90.00
_cell.angle_gamma   90.00
#
_symmetry.space_group_name_H-M   'P 1'
#
loop_
_entity.id
_entity.type
_entity.pdbx_description
1 polymer ?
#
loop_
_entity_poly.entity_id
_entity_poly.type
_entity_poly.pdbx_seq_one_letter_code
_entity_poly.pdbx_strand_id
1 'polypeptide(L)'
;MESARYRYFSIRTDCYSNTWPTDDVEAYIENSGLFSRLSAGAYHGRNFFCALQIMRVKDWDGWSSNDYDSRRSNYIDIVTSHEASPERDAFLGSLSRYLGWRMVEETG
;
A
#
# COMPACT_ATOMS: atom_id res chain seq x y z
N MET A 1 27.05 -10.02 2.20
CA MET A 1 25.76 -9.52 2.72
C MET A 1 25.07 -8.88 1.53
N GLU A 2 24.31 -9.68 0.77
CA GLU A 2 23.52 -9.12 -0.33
C GLU A 2 22.49 -8.20 0.30
N SER A 3 22.59 -6.91 0.00
CA SER A 3 21.57 -5.93 0.36
C SER A 3 20.26 -6.45 -0.24
N ALA A 4 19.27 -6.72 0.61
CA ALA A 4 17.93 -7.02 0.16
C ALA A 4 17.51 -5.90 -0.81
N ARG A 5 17.39 -6.22 -2.09
CA ARG A 5 16.91 -5.26 -3.07
C ARG A 5 15.40 -5.15 -2.82
N TYR A 6 14.96 -3.95 -2.49
CA TYR A 6 13.55 -3.64 -2.31
C TYR A 6 12.99 -3.04 -3.59
N ARG A 7 11.71 -3.30 -3.85
CA ARG A 7 10.91 -2.64 -4.86
C ARG A 7 9.87 -1.78 -4.15
N TYR A 8 9.71 -0.58 -4.65
CA TYR A 8 8.81 0.42 -4.11
C TYR A 8 7.70 0.63 -5.13
N PHE A 9 6.45 0.60 -4.66
CA PHE A 9 5.30 0.87 -5.47
C PHE A 9 4.35 1.79 -4.73
N SER A 10 3.50 2.48 -5.49
CA SER A 10 2.35 3.18 -4.94
C SER A 10 1.06 2.75 -5.63
N ILE A 11 -0.04 2.77 -4.89
CA ILE A 11 -1.38 2.92 -5.48
C ILE A 11 -1.88 4.27 -5.01
N ARG A 12 -2.11 5.17 -5.96
CA ARG A 12 -2.54 6.55 -5.67
C ARG A 12 -3.66 6.99 -6.59
N THR A 13 -4.48 7.91 -6.10
CA THR A 13 -5.47 8.58 -6.95
C THR A 13 -4.78 9.48 -7.99
N ASP A 14 -5.52 9.89 -9.01
CA ASP A 14 -5.06 10.78 -10.08
C ASP A 14 -4.90 12.24 -9.61
N CYS A 15 -5.63 12.64 -8.57
CA CYS A 15 -5.50 13.95 -7.95
C CYS A 15 -5.68 13.91 -6.44
N TYR A 16 -5.10 14.90 -5.74
CA TYR A 16 -5.15 14.98 -4.29
C TYR A 16 -6.55 15.18 -3.72
N SER A 17 -7.53 15.66 -4.48
CA SER A 17 -8.91 15.80 -3.98
C SER A 17 -9.68 14.48 -3.97
N ASN A 18 -9.27 13.52 -4.80
CA ASN A 18 -9.88 12.20 -4.85
C ASN A 18 -9.39 11.37 -3.65
N THR A 19 -10.31 10.66 -3.00
CA THR A 19 -10.03 9.87 -1.80
C THR A 19 -10.87 8.60 -1.77
N TRP A 20 -10.35 7.58 -1.12
CA TRP A 20 -11.08 6.40 -0.66
C TRP A 20 -11.48 6.56 0.81
N PRO A 21 -12.60 5.98 1.25
CA PRO A 21 -12.85 5.75 2.67
C PRO A 21 -11.75 4.86 3.24
N THR A 22 -11.05 5.32 4.28
CA THR A 22 -9.89 4.58 4.81
C THR A 22 -10.27 3.26 5.46
N ASP A 23 -11.42 3.24 6.12
CA ASP A 23 -12.02 2.05 6.72
C ASP A 23 -12.32 0.95 5.68
N ASP A 24 -12.81 1.33 4.50
CA ASP A 24 -13.03 0.38 3.39
C ASP A 24 -11.72 -0.24 2.90
N VAL A 25 -10.66 0.57 2.78
CA VAL A 25 -9.32 0.09 2.37
C VAL A 25 -8.73 -0.83 3.43
N GLU A 26 -8.77 -0.43 4.70
CA GLU A 26 -8.29 -1.25 5.82
C GLU A 26 -9.06 -2.58 5.91
N ALA A 27 -10.39 -2.54 5.80
CA ALA A 27 -11.23 -3.73 5.81
C ALA A 27 -10.90 -4.67 4.64
N TYR A 28 -10.62 -4.14 3.44
CA TYR A 28 -10.21 -4.96 2.30
C TYR A 28 -8.88 -5.69 2.57
N ILE A 29 -7.89 -5.00 3.13
CA ILE A 29 -6.59 -5.58 3.48
C ILE A 29 -6.76 -6.64 4.58
N GLU A 30 -7.51 -6.32 5.64
CA GLU A 30 -7.72 -7.20 6.79
C GLU A 30 -8.50 -8.46 6.42
N ASN A 31 -9.53 -8.34 5.57
CA ASN A 31 -10.34 -9.47 5.11
C ASN A 31 -9.58 -10.44 4.20
N SER A 32 -8.43 -10.04 3.64
CA SER A 32 -7.59 -10.96 2.87
C SER A 32 -6.97 -12.06 3.74
N GLY A 33 -6.79 -11.81 5.04
CA GLY A 33 -6.06 -12.70 5.94
C GLY A 33 -4.55 -12.80 5.67
N LEU A 34 -4.03 -12.09 4.66
CA LEU A 34 -2.63 -12.14 4.22
C LEU A 34 -1.71 -11.19 4.98
N PHE A 35 -2.29 -10.15 5.59
CA PHE A 35 -1.58 -9.10 6.29
C PHE A 35 -1.89 -9.11 7.78
N SER A 36 -0.92 -8.67 8.56
CA SER A 36 -1.08 -8.33 9.97
C SER A 36 -0.94 -6.83 10.12
N ARG A 37 -1.78 -6.22 10.97
CA ARG A 37 -1.72 -4.78 11.26
C ARG A 37 -0.60 -4.51 12.26
N LEU A 38 0.28 -3.57 11.95
CA LEU A 38 1.33 -3.09 12.86
C LEU A 38 0.85 -1.89 13.67
N SER A 39 0.19 -0.95 13.00
CA SER A 39 -0.40 0.26 13.57
C SER A 39 -1.53 0.77 12.67
N ALA A 40 -2.09 1.94 12.98
CA ALA A 40 -3.07 2.58 12.11
C ALA A 40 -2.49 2.80 10.71
N GLY A 41 -3.19 2.35 9.66
CA GLY A 41 -2.74 2.42 8.27
C GLY A 41 -1.53 1.57 7.87
N ALA A 42 -0.88 0.87 8.81
CA ALA A 42 0.37 0.16 8.55
C ALA A 42 0.20 -1.36 8.67
N TYR A 43 0.60 -2.08 7.63
CA TYR A 43 0.43 -3.53 7.52
C TYR A 43 1.71 -4.20 7.04
N HIS A 44 1.91 -5.45 7.46
CA HIS A 44 2.98 -6.31 6.96
C HIS A 44 2.44 -7.67 6.54
N GLY A 45 2.99 -8.23 5.46
CA GLY A 45 2.66 -9.57 4.97
C GLY A 45 3.02 -10.63 6.00
N ARG A 46 2.13 -11.61 6.19
CA ARG A 46 2.34 -12.71 7.17
C ARG A 46 3.35 -13.74 6.68
N ASN A 47 3.28 -14.09 5.40
CA ASN A 47 4.06 -15.18 4.79
C ASN A 47 5.00 -14.72 3.67
N PHE A 48 5.09 -13.40 3.45
CA PHE A 48 5.92 -12.80 2.41
C PHE A 48 6.38 -11.42 2.85
N PHE A 49 7.51 -10.97 2.32
CA PHE A 49 7.99 -9.62 2.54
C PHE A 49 7.14 -8.63 1.70
N CYS A 50 6.24 -7.93 2.36
CA CYS A 50 5.49 -6.81 1.80
C CYS A 50 5.03 -5.92 2.96
N ALA A 51 5.29 -4.63 2.90
CA ALA A 51 4.76 -3.64 3.81
C ALA A 51 3.81 -2.71 3.05
N LEU A 52 2.68 -2.35 3.68
CA LEU A 52 1.73 -1.39 3.16
C LEU A 52 1.59 -0.24 4.15
N GLN A 53 1.57 0.99 3.66
CA GLN A 53 1.29 2.18 4.45
C GLN A 53 0.22 3.04 3.75
N ILE A 54 -0.95 3.14 4.37
CA ILE A 54 -2.09 3.94 3.90
C ILE A 54 -1.91 5.37 4.41
N MET A 55 -2.08 6.34 3.52
CA MET A 55 -1.84 7.76 3.80
C MET A 55 -2.84 8.67 3.08
N ARG A 56 -2.96 9.89 3.61
CA ARG A 56 -3.68 11.03 3.05
C ARG A 56 -2.70 12.14 2.68
N VAL A 57 -2.05 11.96 1.55
CA VAL A 57 -0.95 12.82 1.13
C VAL A 57 -1.47 14.04 0.35
N LYS A 58 -0.75 15.16 0.51
CA LYS A 58 -0.98 16.43 -0.20
C LYS A 58 0.03 16.68 -1.31
N ASP A 59 1.09 15.88 -1.32
CA ASP A 59 2.19 15.89 -2.28
C ASP A 59 2.63 14.44 -2.50
N TRP A 60 2.76 14.02 -3.76
CA TRP A 60 3.17 12.65 -4.10
C TRP A 60 4.65 12.38 -3.78
N ASP A 61 5.48 13.42 -3.73
CA ASP A 61 6.93 13.30 -3.50
C ASP A 61 7.32 13.65 -2.06
N GLY A 62 6.37 14.15 -1.26
CA GLY A 62 6.60 14.71 0.08
C GLY A 62 5.79 14.03 1.19
N TRP A 63 5.50 12.74 1.07
CA TRP A 63 4.68 12.02 2.03
C TRP A 63 5.46 11.54 3.27
N SER A 64 4.73 11.35 4.37
CA SER A 64 5.22 10.80 5.63
C SER A 64 4.26 9.75 6.16
N SER A 65 4.76 8.77 6.91
CA SER A 65 3.90 7.84 7.66
C SER A 65 2.97 8.54 8.67
N ASN A 66 3.24 9.79 9.01
CA ASN A 66 2.35 10.64 9.82
C ASN A 66 1.13 11.19 9.05
N ASP A 67 1.08 11.02 7.72
CA ASP A 67 -0.04 11.47 6.89
C ASP A 67 -1.25 10.53 6.95
N TYR A 68 -1.28 9.57 7.88
CA TYR A 68 -2.46 8.73 8.09
C TYR A 68 -3.67 9.57 8.50
N ASP A 69 -4.80 9.34 7.82
CA ASP A 69 -6.10 9.88 8.17
C ASP A 69 -7.09 8.71 8.22
N SER A 70 -7.75 8.53 9.37
CA SER A 70 -8.69 7.42 9.60
C SER A 70 -9.98 7.47 8.77
N ARG A 71 -10.27 8.57 8.07
CA ARG A 71 -11.51 8.79 7.33
C ARG A 71 -11.30 8.71 5.84
N ARG A 72 -10.21 9.29 5.34
CA ARG A 72 -9.97 9.44 3.90
C ARG A 72 -8.52 9.25 3.55
N SER A 73 -8.22 8.35 2.64
CA SER A 73 -6.87 8.12 2.09
C SER A 73 -6.86 8.32 0.59
N ASN A 74 -5.69 8.54 0.01
CA ASN A 74 -5.52 8.69 -1.45
C ASN A 74 -4.20 8.08 -1.95
N TYR A 75 -3.46 7.45 -1.05
CA TYR A 75 -2.14 6.89 -1.34
C TYR A 75 -1.91 5.66 -0.47
N ILE A 76 -1.35 4.62 -1.07
CA ILE A 76 -0.82 3.45 -0.38
C ILE A 76 0.62 3.28 -0.86
N ASP A 77 1.58 3.43 0.05
CA ASP A 77 2.97 3.05 -0.17
C ASP A 77 3.12 1.54 0.00
N ILE A 78 3.91 0.91 -0.86
CA ILE A 78 4.08 -0.54 -0.92
C ILE A 78 5.57 -0.84 -1.06
N VAL A 79 6.13 -1.54 -0.08
CA VAL A 79 7.53 -1.98 -0.11
C VAL A 79 7.57 -3.50 -0.13
N THR A 80 8.20 -4.09 -1.13
CA THR A 80 8.31 -5.55 -1.28
C THR A 80 9.72 -5.97 -1.72
N SER A 81 10.06 -7.27 -1.62
CA SER A 81 11.28 -7.84 -2.19
C SER A 81 11.14 -8.11 -3.69
N HIS A 82 12.27 -8.32 -4.39
CA HIS A 82 12.26 -8.81 -5.78
C HIS A 82 11.83 -10.26 -5.93
N GLU A 83 11.82 -11.04 -4.86
CA GLU A 83 11.40 -12.44 -4.90
C GLU A 83 9.94 -12.52 -5.34
N ALA A 84 9.66 -13.44 -6.26
CA ALA A 84 8.30 -13.67 -6.74
C ALA A 84 7.46 -14.27 -5.61
N SER A 85 6.28 -13.71 -5.37
CA SER A 85 5.30 -14.29 -4.46
C SER A 85 3.93 -14.20 -5.14
N PRO A 86 3.44 -15.29 -5.73
CA PRO A 86 2.17 -15.30 -6.46
C PRO A 86 1.00 -14.78 -5.62
N GLU A 87 0.99 -15.07 -4.32
CA GLU A 87 -0.03 -14.62 -3.38
C GLU A 87 0.03 -13.10 -3.17
N ARG A 88 1.21 -12.55 -2.91
CA ARG A 88 1.43 -11.09 -2.83
C ARG A 88 1.01 -10.41 -4.13
N ASP A 89 1.50 -10.91 -5.26
CA ASP A 89 1.29 -10.28 -6.56
C ASP A 89 -0.19 -10.32 -6.98
N ALA A 90 -0.89 -11.42 -6.69
CA ALA A 90 -2.34 -11.53 -6.88
C ALA A 90 -3.12 -10.57 -5.98
N PHE A 91 -2.72 -10.44 -4.71
CA PHE A 91 -3.34 -9.50 -3.78
C PHE A 91 -3.16 -8.05 -4.23
N LEU A 92 -1.92 -7.62 -4.53
CA LEU A 92 -1.63 -6.24 -4.97
C LEU A 92 -2.38 -5.90 -6.27
N GLY A 93 -2.45 -6.85 -7.20
CA GLY A 93 -3.25 -6.70 -8.42
C GLY A 93 -4.75 -6.57 -8.13
N SER A 94 -5.27 -7.29 -7.12
CA SER A 94 -6.68 -7.22 -6.72
C SER A 94 -7.01 -5.93 -5.97
N LEU A 95 -6.11 -5.48 -5.08
CA LEU A 95 -6.21 -4.20 -4.37
C LEU A 95 -6.25 -3.03 -5.36
N SER A 96 -5.33 -3.01 -6.34
CA SER A 96 -5.33 -1.99 -7.41
C SER A 96 -6.66 -1.95 -8.19
N ARG A 97 -7.24 -3.12 -8.52
CA ARG A 97 -8.55 -3.19 -9.19
C ARG A 97 -9.70 -2.76 -8.29
N TYR A 98 -9.69 -3.16 -7.02
CA TYR A 98 -10.71 -2.79 -6.03
C TYR A 98 -10.75 -1.28 -5.83
N LEU A 99 -9.58 -0.66 -5.68
CA LEU A 99 -9.48 0.77 -5.57
C LEU A 99 -9.88 1.42 -6.89
N GLY A 100 -9.52 0.85 -8.05
CA GLY A 100 -9.79 1.44 -9.36
C GLY A 100 -8.63 2.27 -9.92
N TRP A 101 -7.46 2.18 -9.28
CA TRP A 101 -6.23 2.89 -9.67
C TRP A 101 -5.07 1.94 -9.86
N ARG A 102 -4.21 2.24 -10.83
CA ARG A 102 -3.06 1.40 -11.16
C ARG A 102 -1.99 1.52 -10.08
N MET A 103 -1.36 0.39 -9.80
CA MET A 103 -0.10 0.36 -9.07
C MET A 103 1.02 0.88 -9.98
N VAL A 104 1.87 1.75 -9.44
CA VAL A 104 3.00 2.38 -10.13
C VAL A 104 4.27 1.96 -9.40
N GLU A 105 5.30 1.52 -10.15
CA GLU A 105 6.62 1.28 -9.58
C GLU A 105 7.34 2.62 -9.42
N GLU A 106 7.78 2.92 -8.21
CA GLU A 106 8.50 4.14 -7.87
C GLU A 106 10.00 3.87 -8.06
N THR A 107 10.65 4.61 -8.94
CA THR A 107 12.11 4.57 -9.07
C THR A 107 12.71 5.53 -8.05
N GLY A 108 13.42 4.99 -7.06
CA GLY A 108 14.22 5.79 -6.12
C GLY A 108 15.42 6.48 -6.76
#